data_AF-A0A933FML3-F1
#
_entry.id   AF-A0A933FML3-F1
#
_cell.length_a   1.000
_cell.length_b   1.000
_cell.length_c   1.000
_cell.angle_alpha   90.00
_cell.angle_beta   90.00
_cell.angle_gamma   90.00
#
_symmetry.space_group_name_H-M   'P 1'
#
loop_
_entity.id
_entity.type
_entity.pdbx_description
1 polymer ?
#
loop_
_entity_poly.entity_id
_entity_poly.type
_entity_poly.pdbx_seq_one_letter_code
_entity_poly.pdbx_strand_id
1 'polypeptide(L)'
;MDGIAFGDLAKLATKRGWTPEFLAERFKGKIEDPSEFFHRVMLGKCAEVVIPYRSVLAFYFQELRFCQVESGKSRHCACGCGQPVLDRKKWASPGCKKRSQRAKATDMEKGSKKALIFLH
;
A
#
# COMPACT_ATOMS: atom_id res chain seq x y z
N MET A 1 -25.49 -9.72 -3.40
CA MET A 1 -24.18 -9.90 -4.04
C MET A 1 -23.83 -8.59 -4.69
N ASP A 2 -23.13 -7.72 -3.98
CA ASP A 2 -22.66 -6.45 -4.52
C ASP A 2 -21.63 -6.73 -5.62
N GLY A 3 -22.02 -6.50 -6.86
CA GLY A 3 -21.13 -6.65 -8.01
C GLY A 3 -20.04 -5.58 -7.98
N ILE A 4 -18.84 -5.92 -8.45
CA ILE A 4 -17.75 -4.93 -8.55
C ILE A 4 -18.10 -3.94 -9.66
N ALA A 5 -18.10 -2.65 -9.31
CA ALA A 5 -18.44 -1.58 -10.23
C ALA A 5 -17.21 -1.09 -11.00
N PHE A 6 -17.43 -0.46 -12.16
CA PHE A 6 -16.34 0.14 -12.95
C PHE A 6 -15.53 1.16 -12.15
N GLY A 7 -16.15 1.87 -11.20
CA GLY A 7 -15.47 2.82 -10.33
C GLY A 7 -14.38 2.18 -9.47
N ASP A 8 -14.55 0.93 -9.04
CA ASP A 8 -13.55 0.24 -8.24
C ASP A 8 -12.35 -0.19 -9.07
N LEU A 9 -12.58 -0.59 -10.33
CA LEU A 9 -11.51 -0.87 -11.28
C LEU A 9 -10.75 0.40 -11.65
N ALA A 10 -11.46 1.52 -11.86
CA ALA A 10 -10.84 2.81 -12.15
C ALA A 10 -9.91 3.26 -11.01
N LYS A 11 -10.38 3.18 -9.76
CA LYS A 11 -9.57 3.48 -8.56
C LYS A 11 -8.32 2.60 -8.49
N LEU A 12 -8.46 1.30 -8.78
CA LEU A 12 -7.35 0.36 -8.76
C LEU A 12 -6.31 0.71 -9.84
N ALA A 13 -6.77 1.00 -11.05
CA ALA A 13 -5.93 1.38 -12.18
C ALA A 13 -5.19 2.70 -11.91
N THR A 14 -5.87 3.72 -11.38
CA THR A 14 -5.21 4.98 -10.97
C THR A 14 -4.15 4.74 -9.90
N LYS A 15 -4.42 3.88 -8.90
CA LYS A 15 -3.46 3.55 -7.85
C LYS A 15 -2.21 2.82 -8.39
N ARG A 16 -2.36 2.03 -9.44
CA ARG A 16 -1.26 1.29 -10.10
C ARG A 16 -0.59 2.08 -11.23
N GLY A 17 -1.11 3.24 -11.60
CA GLY A 17 -0.61 4.04 -12.72
C GLY A 17 -0.87 3.39 -14.09
N TRP A 18 -1.92 2.58 -14.21
CA TRP A 18 -2.29 1.97 -15.48
C TRP A 18 -3.04 2.95 -16.36
N THR A 19 -2.68 2.95 -17.64
CA THR A 19 -3.36 3.73 -18.66
C THR A 19 -4.47 2.90 -19.32
N PRO A 20 -5.51 3.53 -19.87
CA PRO A 20 -6.57 2.81 -20.58
C PRO A 20 -6.04 1.97 -21.75
N GLU A 21 -4.98 2.41 -22.43
CA GLU A 21 -4.34 1.69 -23.53
C GLU A 21 -3.69 0.38 -23.06
N PHE A 22 -3.00 0.43 -21.91
CA PHE A 22 -2.40 -0.76 -21.30
C PHE A 22 -3.46 -1.81 -20.95
N LEU A 23 -4.56 -1.36 -20.34
CA LEU A 23 -5.69 -2.24 -20.04
C LEU A 23 -6.33 -2.76 -21.33
N ALA A 24 -6.49 -1.91 -22.33
CA ALA A 24 -7.10 -2.30 -23.59
C ALA A 24 -6.31 -3.39 -24.32
N GLU A 25 -4.99 -3.26 -24.34
CA GLU A 25 -4.10 -4.28 -24.91
C GLU A 25 -4.21 -5.60 -24.15
N ARG A 26 -4.23 -5.55 -22.81
CA ARG A 26 -4.35 -6.74 -21.95
C ARG A 26 -5.66 -7.52 -22.15
N PHE A 27 -6.73 -6.82 -22.50
CA PHE A 27 -8.07 -7.39 -22.71
C PHE A 27 -8.47 -7.49 -24.19
N LYS A 28 -7.52 -7.30 -25.11
CA LYS A 28 -7.74 -7.47 -26.55
C LYS A 28 -8.29 -8.87 -26.84
N GLY A 29 -9.44 -8.93 -27.53
CA GLY A 29 -10.12 -10.19 -27.86
C GLY A 29 -10.89 -10.84 -26.70
N LYS A 30 -10.97 -10.21 -25.51
CA LYS A 30 -11.76 -10.68 -24.36
C LYS A 30 -13.01 -9.85 -24.11
N ILE A 31 -13.03 -8.62 -24.61
CA ILE A 31 -14.15 -7.69 -24.55
C ILE A 31 -14.29 -7.00 -25.90
N GLU A 32 -15.50 -6.55 -26.20
CA GLU A 32 -15.79 -5.69 -27.36
C GLU A 32 -15.21 -4.30 -27.10
N ASP A 33 -14.54 -3.74 -28.11
CA ASP A 33 -13.89 -2.41 -28.08
C ASP A 33 -13.19 -2.03 -26.76
N PRO A 34 -12.11 -2.75 -26.40
CA PRO A 34 -11.44 -2.59 -25.11
C PRO A 34 -10.92 -1.17 -24.87
N SER A 35 -10.42 -0.50 -25.92
CA SER A 35 -9.92 0.88 -25.80
C SER A 35 -11.01 1.85 -25.38
N GLU A 36 -12.16 1.81 -26.02
CA GLU A 36 -13.28 2.69 -25.71
C GLU A 36 -13.85 2.38 -24.32
N PHE A 37 -13.98 1.08 -24.01
CA PHE A 37 -14.45 0.60 -22.72
C PHE A 37 -13.60 1.15 -21.58
N PHE A 38 -12.27 0.95 -21.60
CA PHE A 38 -11.40 1.41 -20.51
C PHE A 38 -11.27 2.93 -20.46
N HIS A 39 -11.36 3.63 -21.60
CA HIS A 39 -11.47 5.09 -21.60
C HIS A 39 -12.68 5.57 -20.81
N ARG A 40 -13.86 4.99 -21.06
CA ARG A 40 -15.10 5.36 -20.35
C ARG A 40 -15.03 5.04 -18.87
N VAL A 41 -14.44 3.90 -18.51
CA VAL A 41 -14.20 3.49 -17.12
C VAL A 41 -13.27 4.47 -16.40
N MET A 42 -12.14 4.83 -17.02
CA MET A 42 -11.17 5.78 -16.45
C MET A 42 -11.73 7.20 -16.33
N LEU A 43 -12.60 7.61 -17.24
CA LEU A 43 -13.32 8.89 -17.17
C LEU A 43 -14.40 8.92 -16.07
N GLY A 44 -14.69 7.80 -15.41
CA GLY A 44 -15.66 7.72 -14.32
C GLY A 44 -17.11 7.86 -14.75
N LYS A 45 -17.40 7.94 -16.06
CA LYS A 45 -18.75 8.15 -16.61
C LYS A 45 -19.72 7.00 -16.31
N CYS A 46 -19.21 5.83 -15.93
CA CYS A 46 -20.01 4.64 -15.62
C CYS A 46 -19.63 4.03 -14.26
N ALA A 47 -19.17 4.83 -13.29
CA ALA A 47 -18.57 4.31 -12.05
C ALA A 47 -19.46 3.35 -11.24
N GLU A 48 -20.78 3.49 -11.33
CA GLU A 48 -21.77 2.67 -10.59
C GLU A 48 -22.18 1.40 -11.35
N VAL A 49 -21.81 1.27 -12.62
CA VAL A 49 -22.20 0.11 -13.44
C VAL A 49 -21.34 -1.08 -13.06
N VAL A 50 -22.01 -2.20 -12.77
CA VAL A 50 -21.38 -3.48 -12.44
C VAL A 50 -20.67 -4.05 -13.66
N ILE A 51 -19.43 -4.51 -13.47
CA ILE A 51 -18.62 -5.13 -14.53
C ILE A 51 -19.28 -6.43 -14.99
N PRO A 52 -19.75 -6.54 -16.25
CA PRO A 52 -20.40 -7.75 -16.75
C PRO A 52 -19.38 -8.82 -17.20
N TYR A 53 -18.11 -8.45 -17.35
CA TYR A 53 -17.07 -9.31 -17.90
C TYR A 53 -16.35 -10.12 -16.82
N ARG A 54 -16.55 -11.45 -16.84
CA ARG A 54 -15.88 -12.37 -15.89
C ARG A 54 -14.36 -12.29 -15.94
N SER A 55 -13.78 -12.09 -17.13
CA SER A 55 -12.33 -11.92 -17.32
C SER A 55 -11.77 -10.70 -16.60
N VAL A 56 -12.52 -9.59 -16.62
CA VAL A 56 -12.16 -8.34 -15.93
C VAL A 56 -12.32 -8.49 -14.42
N LEU A 57 -13.39 -9.16 -13.96
CA LEU A 57 -13.57 -9.47 -12.54
C LEU A 57 -12.45 -10.37 -12.00
N ALA A 58 -12.10 -11.44 -12.71
CA ALA A 58 -11.03 -12.35 -12.32
C ALA A 58 -9.69 -11.60 -12.19
N PHE A 59 -9.39 -10.71 -13.14
CA PHE A 59 -8.22 -9.84 -13.09
C PHE A 59 -8.25 -8.90 -11.88
N TYR A 60 -9.39 -8.23 -11.63
CA TYR A 60 -9.56 -7.35 -10.48
C TYR A 60 -9.29 -8.07 -9.15
N PHE A 61 -9.86 -9.27 -8.96
CA PHE A 61 -9.65 -10.05 -7.74
C PHE A 61 -8.20 -10.53 -7.60
N GLN A 62 -7.56 -10.95 -8.69
CA GLN A 62 -6.15 -11.33 -8.68
C GLN A 62 -5.26 -10.18 -8.21
N GLU A 63 -5.51 -8.98 -8.72
CA GLU A 63 -4.75 -7.77 -8.38
C GLU A 63 -5.02 -7.30 -6.95
N LEU A 64 -6.25 -7.44 -6.45
CA LEU A 64 -6.56 -7.20 -5.04
C LEU A 64 -5.78 -8.12 -4.11
N ARG A 65 -5.64 -9.40 -4.46
CA ARG A 65 -4.85 -10.36 -3.67
C ARG A 65 -3.37 -9.98 -3.66
N PHE A 66 -2.83 -9.56 -4.81
CA PHE A 66 -1.45 -9.07 -4.88
C PHE A 66 -1.25 -7.81 -4.02
N CYS A 67 -2.20 -6.86 -4.06
CA CYS A 67 -2.17 -5.66 -3.21
C CYS A 67 -2.15 -5.97 -1.70
N GLN A 68 -2.91 -6.98 -1.25
CA GLN A 68 -2.95 -7.36 0.15
C GLN A 68 -1.63 -7.95 0.64
N VAL A 69 -0.96 -8.75 -0.20
CA VAL A 69 0.34 -9.35 0.12
C VAL A 69 1.42 -8.26 0.25
N GLU A 70 1.45 -7.27 -0.64
CA GLU A 70 2.43 -6.16 -0.57
C GLU A 70 2.22 -5.24 0.64
N SER A 71 0.96 -5.09 1.08
CA SER A 71 0.59 -4.29 2.26
C SER A 71 0.87 -5.01 3.58
N GLY A 72 1.14 -6.32 3.52
CA GLY A 72 1.44 -7.20 4.66
C GLY A 72 2.86 -7.06 5.21
N LYS A 73 3.61 -5.99 4.90
CA LYS A 73 4.86 -5.68 5.59
C LYS A 73 4.53 -5.31 7.03
N SER A 74 4.55 -6.31 7.92
CA SER A 74 4.48 -6.12 9.36
C SER A 74 5.53 -5.10 9.75
N ARG A 75 5.07 -3.89 10.08
CA ARG A 75 5.95 -2.89 10.66
C ARG A 75 6.37 -3.44 12.03
N HIS A 76 7.65 -3.42 12.32
CA HIS A 76 8.17 -3.86 13.61
C HIS A 76 8.38 -2.66 14.54
N CYS A 77 8.29 -2.90 15.84
CA CYS A 77 8.50 -1.86 16.85
C CYS A 77 9.83 -1.14 16.60
N ALA A 78 9.79 0.19 16.49
CA ALA A 78 11.00 1.01 16.35
C ALA A 78 11.90 1.00 17.60
N CYS A 79 11.48 0.32 18.66
CA CYS A 79 12.25 0.10 19.87
C CYS A 79 13.23 -1.08 19.76
N GLY A 80 13.16 -1.86 18.68
CA GLY A 80 14.01 -3.02 18.44
C GLY A 80 13.55 -4.31 19.12
N CYS A 81 12.37 -4.34 19.76
CA CYS A 81 11.89 -5.56 20.44
C CYS A 81 11.35 -6.66 19.50
N GLY A 82 11.37 -6.43 18.18
CA GLY A 82 10.87 -7.38 17.17
C GLY A 82 9.35 -7.57 17.13
N GLN A 83 8.59 -6.95 18.04
CA GLN A 83 7.14 -7.09 18.06
C GLN A 83 6.47 -6.33 16.90
N PRO A 84 5.40 -6.89 16.29
CA PRO A 84 4.65 -6.21 15.24
C PRO A 84 3.93 -4.99 15.83
N VAL A 85 3.90 -3.91 15.06
CA VAL A 85 3.05 -2.75 15.34
C VAL A 85 1.79 -2.83 14.50
N LEU A 86 0.66 -2.79 15.19
CA LEU A 86 -0.64 -2.65 14.57
C LEU A 86 -0.84 -1.20 14.17
N ASP A 87 -1.44 -0.99 12.99
CA ASP A 87 -1.84 0.32 12.48
C ASP A 87 -0.64 1.27 12.17
N ARG A 88 -0.88 2.59 12.10
CA ARG A 88 0.14 3.63 11.82
C ARG A 88 1.03 3.93 13.03
N LYS A 89 0.96 3.13 14.10
CA LYS A 89 1.73 3.34 15.34
C LYS A 89 3.18 2.91 15.16
N LYS A 90 4.10 3.65 15.80
CA LYS A 90 5.54 3.36 15.80
C LYS A 90 5.99 2.35 16.86
N TRP A 91 5.14 2.10 17.87
CA TRP A 91 5.50 1.32 19.07
C TRP A 91 4.48 0.22 19.34
N ALA A 92 4.96 -1.00 19.63
CA ALA A 92 4.10 -2.15 19.90
C ALA A 92 3.32 -2.00 21.21
N SER A 93 3.88 -1.27 22.18
CA SER A 93 3.23 -0.95 23.45
C SER A 93 3.67 0.42 23.99
N PRO A 94 2.94 1.01 24.95
CA PRO A 94 3.39 2.21 25.65
C PRO A 94 4.76 2.04 26.35
N GLY A 95 5.07 0.81 26.80
CA GLY A 95 6.37 0.48 27.38
C GLY A 95 7.51 0.60 26.37
N CYS A 96 7.29 0.24 25.11
CA CYS A 96 8.26 0.40 24.03
C CYS A 96 8.58 1.87 23.74
N LYS A 97 7.59 2.77 23.83
CA LYS A 97 7.79 4.22 23.70
C LYS A 97 8.73 4.74 24.80
N LYS A 98 8.46 4.38 26.05
CA LYS A 98 9.29 4.78 27.21
C LYS A 98 10.72 4.22 27.09
N ARG A 99 10.87 2.95 26.68
CA ARG A 99 12.18 2.31 26.47
C ARG A 99 13.02 3.04 25.41
N SER A 100 12.41 3.40 24.28
CA SER A 100 13.09 4.18 23.24
C SER A 100 13.48 5.59 23.71
N GLN A 101 12.63 6.26 24.48
CA GLN A 101 12.95 7.58 25.05
C GLN A 101 14.14 7.52 26.01
N ARG A 102 14.21 6.49 26.88
CA ARG A 102 15.35 6.29 27.78
C ARG A 102 16.66 6.00 27.03
N ALA A 103 16.61 5.17 25.99
CA ALA A 103 17.79 4.85 25.19
C ALA A 103 18.40 6.12 24.54
N LYS A 104 17.55 7.05 24.08
CA LYS A 104 18.01 8.34 23.53
C LYS A 104 18.66 9.25 24.59
N ALA A 105 18.14 9.26 25.81
CA ALA A 105 18.73 10.04 26.91
C ALA A 105 20.12 9.51 27.30
N THR A 106 20.31 8.19 27.33
CA THR A 106 21.60 7.57 27.64
C THR A 106 22.65 7.73 26.54
N ASP A 107 22.22 7.90 25.29
CA ASP A 107 23.13 8.14 24.16
C ASP A 107 23.74 9.55 24.21
N MET A 108 22.95 10.56 24.61
CA MET A 108 23.44 11.93 24.82
C MET A 108 24.48 12.04 25.95
N GLU A 109 24.34 11.25 27.03
CA GLU A 109 25.33 11.22 28.12
C GLU A 109 26.67 10.57 27.72
N LYS A 110 26.68 9.67 26.73
CA LYS A 110 27.93 9.05 26.24
C LYS A 110 28.65 9.89 25.18
N GLY A 111 27.93 10.73 24.43
CA GLY A 111 28.54 11.68 23.48
C GLY A 111 29.36 12.77 24.17
N SER A 112 28.92 13.24 25.34
CA SER A 112 29.57 14.34 26.05
C SER A 112 30.86 13.95 26.80
N LYS A 113 31.08 12.65 27.08
CA LYS A 113 32.27 12.16 27.80
C LYS A 113 33.44 11.77 26.89
N LYS A 114 33.24 11.67 25.57
CA LYS A 114 34.31 11.37 24.61
C LYS A 114 35.10 12.61 24.14
N ALA A 115 34.65 13.82 24.47
CA ALA A 115 35.30 15.05 24.03
C ALA A 115 36.41 15.57 24.97
N LEU A 116 36.69 14.89 26.09
CA LEU A 116 37.63 15.39 27.12
C LEU A 116 38.83 14.46 27.38
N ILE A 117 39.20 13.59 26.44
CA ILE A 117 40.35 12.69 26.59
C ILE A 117 41.21 12.69 25.31
N PHE A 118 41.66 13.88 24.90
CA PHE A 118 42.77 14.04 23.93
C PHE A 118 43.46 15.38 24.21
N LEU A 119 44.15 15.48 25.34
CA LEU A 119 45.17 16.51 25.54
C LEU A 119 46.18 16.01 26.58
N HIS A 120 47.13 15.19 26.14
CA HIS A 120 48.50 15.15 26.65
C HIS A 120 49.39 14.31 25.72
#